data_AF-A0AAU2WG72-F1
#
_entry.id   AF-A0AAU2WG72-F1
#
_cell.length_a   1.000
_cell.length_b   1.000
_cell.length_c   1.000
_cell.angle_alpha   90.00
_cell.angle_beta   90.00
_cell.angle_gamma   90.00
#
_symmetry.space_group_name_H-M   'P 1'
#
loop_
_entity.id
_entity.type
_entity.pdbx_description
1 polymer ?
#
loop_
_entity_poly.entity_id
_entity_poly.type
_entity_poly.pdbx_seq_one_letter_code
_entity_poly.pdbx_strand_id
1 'polypeptide(L)' 'MKALLWLVLIAALAVNVSTSIVFDGVEQVLISIGTGLAALATGVTLFLLRRRDA' A
#
# COMPACT_ATOMS: atom_id res chain seq x y z
N MET A 1 -11.04 -10.45 7.57
CA MET A 1 -9.82 -9.60 7.64
C MET A 1 -8.98 -9.61 6.36
N LYS A 2 -8.79 -10.75 5.68
CA LYS A 2 -8.01 -10.84 4.42
C LYS A 2 -8.52 -9.91 3.30
N ALA A 3 -9.84 -9.80 3.13
CA ALA A 3 -10.45 -8.87 2.16
C ALA A 3 -10.11 -7.41 2.44
N LEU A 4 -10.11 -6.99 3.72
CA LEU A 4 -9.73 -5.62 4.11
C LEU A 4 -8.26 -5.34 3.76
N LEU A 5 -7.35 -6.29 4.02
CA LEU A 5 -5.94 -6.13 3.65
C LEU A 5 -5.74 -5.99 2.14
N TRP A 6 -6.52 -6.69 1.33
CA TRP A 6 -6.51 -6.52 -0.13
C TRP A 6 -7.00 -5.13 -0.55
N LEU A 7 -8.08 -4.62 0.08
CA LEU A 7 -8.56 -3.27 -0.20
C LEU A 7 -7.51 -2.22 0.16
N VAL A 8 -6.87 -2.35 1.32
CA VAL A 8 -5.79 -1.42 1.72
C VAL A 8 -4.62 -1.50 0.77
N LEU A 9 -4.20 -2.70 0.35
CA LEU A 9 -3.11 -2.87 -0.62
C LEU A 9 -3.42 -2.18 -1.95
N ILE A 10 -4.63 -2.38 -2.49
CA ILE A 10 -5.07 -1.75 -3.75
C ILE A 10 -5.10 -0.22 -3.60
N ALA A 11 -5.69 0.29 -2.52
CA ALA A 11 -5.76 1.72 -2.27
C ALA A 11 -4.36 2.34 -2.11
N ALA A 12 -3.48 1.69 -1.35
CA ALA A 12 -2.10 2.15 -1.16
C ALA A 12 -1.33 2.22 -2.48
N LEU A 13 -1.43 1.19 -3.33
CA LEU A 13 -0.81 1.19 -4.66
C LEU A 13 -1.38 2.27 -5.57
N ALA A 14 -2.71 2.42 -5.61
CA ALA A 14 -3.37 3.42 -6.44
C ALA A 14 -2.96 4.85 -6.06
N VAL A 15 -2.94 5.16 -4.75
CA VAL A 15 -2.48 6.47 -4.26
C VAL A 15 -1.00 6.65 -4.55
N ASN A 16 -0.16 5.65 -4.27
CA ASN A 16 1.29 5.76 -4.49
C ASN A 16 1.65 6.08 -5.95
N VAL A 17 1.02 5.38 -6.91
CA VAL A 17 1.25 5.58 -8.35
C VAL A 17 0.69 6.93 -8.84
N SER A 18 -0.46 7.36 -8.31
CA SER A 18 -1.06 8.65 -8.68
C SER A 18 -0.42 9.84 -7.95
N THR A 19 0.43 9.61 -6.94
CA THR A 19 1.01 10.66 -6.12
C THR A 19 1.83 11.65 -6.95
N SER A 20 2.58 11.18 -7.96
CA SER A 20 3.36 12.06 -8.85
C SER A 20 2.52 12.86 -9.86
N ILE A 21 1.22 12.58 -9.97
CA ILE A 21 0.30 13.27 -10.87
C ILE A 21 -0.44 14.38 -10.11
N VAL A 22 -0.82 14.08 -8.86
CA VAL A 22 -1.72 14.94 -8.06
C VAL A 22 -0.96 15.87 -7.13
N PHE A 23 0.22 15.46 -6.64
CA PHE A 23 1.00 16.19 -5.64
C PHE A 23 2.40 16.51 -6.16
N ASP A 24 3.02 17.54 -5.58
CA ASP A 24 4.41 17.95 -5.89
C ASP A 24 5.19 18.25 -4.59
N GLY A 25 6.51 18.33 -4.71
CA GLY A 25 7.43 18.72 -3.64
C GLY A 25 7.41 17.79 -2.43
N VAL A 26 7.44 18.37 -1.23
CA VAL A 26 7.54 17.62 0.03
C VAL A 26 6.31 16.74 0.29
N GLU A 27 5.12 17.21 -0.08
CA GLU A 27 3.88 16.45 0.10
C GLU A 27 3.89 15.17 -0.74
N GLN A 28 4.32 15.25 -2.00
CA GLN A 28 4.51 14.09 -2.88
C GLN A 28 5.43 13.04 -2.25
N VAL A 29 6.55 13.47 -1.66
CA VAL A 29 7.52 12.59 -1.02
C VAL A 29 6.91 11.89 0.19
N LEU A 30 6.25 12.64 1.07
CA LEU A 30 5.66 12.09 2.29
C LEU A 30 4.53 11.10 1.98
N ILE A 31 3.64 11.44 1.04
CA ILE A 31 2.55 10.57 0.61
C ILE A 31 3.10 9.31 -0.04
N SER A 32 4.12 9.43 -0.91
CA SER A 32 4.75 8.29 -1.56
C SER A 32 5.38 7.34 -0.54
N ILE A 33 6.17 7.85 0.41
CA ILE A 33 6.78 7.00 1.45
C ILE A 33 5.69 6.32 2.30
N GLY A 34 4.69 7.07 2.77
CA GLY A 34 3.64 6.54 3.63
C GLY A 34 2.82 5.44 2.95
N THR A 35 2.39 5.67 1.71
CA THR A 35 1.62 4.68 0.94
C THR A 35 2.47 3.50 0.48
N GLY A 36 3.75 3.71 0.18
CA GLY A 36 4.69 2.63 -0.13
C GLY A 36 4.90 1.69 1.07
N LEU A 37 5.10 2.24 2.27
CA LEU A 37 5.20 1.46 3.50
C LEU A 37 3.91 0.67 3.79
N ALA A 38 2.74 1.29 3.59
CA ALA A 38 1.46 0.61 3.75
C ALA A 38 1.29 -0.55 2.76
N ALA A 39 1.67 -0.36 1.50
CA ALA A 39 1.64 -1.42 0.48
C ALA A 39 2.57 -2.59 0.84
N LEU A 40 3.79 -2.31 1.29
CA LEU A 40 4.72 -3.35 1.73
C LEU A 40 4.20 -4.11 2.96
N ALA A 41 3.75 -3.40 3.99
CA ALA A 41 3.25 -4.02 5.21
C ALA A 41 2.03 -4.91 4.94
N THR A 42 1.07 -4.44 4.14
CA THR A 42 -0.12 -5.22 3.79
C THR A 42 0.20 -6.39 2.86
N GLY A 43 1.07 -6.20 1.87
CA GLY A 43 1.54 -7.26 0.97
C GLY A 43 2.26 -8.39 1.71
N VAL A 44 3.18 -8.05 2.62
CA VAL A 44 3.87 -9.02 3.48
C VAL A 44 2.87 -9.75 4.38
N THR A 45 1.94 -9.02 5.00
CA THR A 45 0.92 -9.63 5.86
C THR A 45 0.07 -10.62 5.06
N LEU A 46 -0.42 -10.24 3.87
CA LEU A 46 -1.17 -11.14 2.98
C LEU A 46 -0.38 -12.37 2.58
N PHE A 47 0.93 -12.22 2.29
CA PHE A 47 1.82 -13.32 1.97
C PHE A 47 1.98 -14.29 3.14
N LEU A 48 2.16 -13.78 4.36
CA LEU A 48 2.26 -14.60 5.57
C LEU A 48 0.94 -15.32 5.87
N LEU A 49 -0.22 -14.65 5.71
CA LEU A 49 -1.52 -15.33 5.84
C LEU A 49 -1.73 -16.40 4.77
N ARG A 50 -1.23 -16.22 3.54
CA ARG A 50 -1.30 -17.26 2.50
C ARG A 50 -0.59 -18.55 2.93
N ARG A 51 0.55 -18.44 3.64
CA ARG A 51 1.30 -19.60 4.15
C ARG A 51 0.64 -20.30 5.33
N ARG A 52 -0.25 -19.61 6.07
CA ARG A 52 -1.00 -20.22 7.18
C ARG A 52 -2.21 -21.02 6.73
N ASP A 53 -2.77 -20.67 5.58
CA ASP A 53 -3.96 -21.32 5.03
C ASP A 53 -3.61 -22.46 4.04
N ALA A 54 -2.32 -22.72 3.79
CA ALA A 54 -1.78 -23.75 2.90
C ALA A 54 -1.13 -24.88 3.70
#